data_AF-A0AAW1V5L7-F1
#
_entry.id   AF-A0AAW1V5L7-F1
#
_cell.length_a   1.000
_cell.length_b   1.000
_cell.length_c   1.000
_cell.angle_alpha   90.00
_cell.angle_beta   90.00
_cell.angle_gamma   90.00
#
_symmetry.space_group_name_H-M   'P 1'
#
loop_
_entity.id
_entity.type
_entity.pdbx_description
1 polymer ?
#
loop_
_entity_poly.entity_id
_entity_poly.type
_entity_poly.pdbx_seq_one_letter_code
_entity_poly.pdbx_strand_id
1 'polypeptide(L)'
;MRELNTPEMCGFTYYSNYHSVATYGILLWGQSPGLQKILIRQKAAVRAICGASKRTRCTTLFRTEGILTVVAVFILACIKHIIVNKTRFNQNDMIHSYETRKKNDLALEPHRPS
;
A
#
# COMPACT_ATOMS: atom_id res chain seq x y z
N MET A 1 24.76 -5.42 18.32
CA MET A 1 23.85 -5.27 17.16
C MET A 1 24.23 -6.21 15.99
N ARG A 2 24.63 -7.48 16.27
CA ARG A 2 25.01 -8.47 15.24
C ARG A 2 24.01 -9.63 15.10
N GLU A 3 22.96 -9.67 15.92
CA GLU A 3 22.02 -10.79 16.00
C GLU A 3 20.86 -10.71 15.00
N LEU A 4 20.66 -9.58 14.31
CA LEU A 4 19.56 -9.40 13.35
C LEU A 4 19.82 -10.00 11.96
N ASN A 5 20.95 -10.67 11.74
CA ASN A 5 21.39 -11.10 10.41
C ASN A 5 20.82 -12.46 9.97
N THR A 6 19.97 -13.10 10.77
CA THR A 6 19.23 -14.27 10.27
C THR A 6 18.17 -13.80 9.26
N PRO A 7 18.06 -14.45 8.09
CA PRO A 7 17.12 -14.03 7.05
C PRO A 7 15.68 -13.98 7.57
N GLU A 8 15.30 -14.89 8.48
CA GLU A 8 13.95 -14.94 9.06
C GLU A 8 13.62 -13.77 10.00
N MET A 9 14.61 -13.18 10.70
CA MET A 9 14.38 -12.03 11.60
C MET A 9 14.20 -10.71 10.86
N CYS A 10 14.60 -10.66 9.58
CA CYS A 10 14.56 -9.44 8.79
C CYS A 10 13.13 -8.97 8.55
N GLY A 11 12.28 -9.86 8.03
CA GLY A 11 10.85 -9.60 7.85
C GLY A 11 10.16 -9.20 9.17
N PHE A 12 10.39 -9.94 10.25
CA PHE A 12 9.76 -9.64 11.55
C PHE A 12 10.13 -8.26 12.09
N THR A 13 11.42 -7.91 12.05
CA THR A 13 11.92 -6.60 12.50
C THR A 13 11.34 -5.47 11.64
N TYR A 14 11.23 -5.70 10.33
CA TYR A 14 10.62 -4.75 9.41
C TYR A 14 9.13 -4.53 9.72
N TYR A 15 8.35 -5.61 9.90
CA TYR A 15 6.92 -5.51 10.15
C TYR A 15 6.59 -4.85 11.50
N SER A 16 7.37 -5.15 12.53
CA SER A 16 7.19 -4.56 13.87
C SER A 16 7.53 -3.08 13.94
N ASN A 17 8.64 -2.65 13.33
CA ASN A 17 9.16 -1.29 13.51
C ASN A 17 8.77 -0.32 12.38
N TYR A 18 8.94 -0.74 11.12
CA TYR A 18 8.73 0.14 9.99
C TYR A 18 7.29 0.09 9.48
N HIS A 19 6.78 -1.13 9.25
CA HIS A 19 5.47 -1.30 8.63
C HIS A 19 4.34 -0.74 9.50
N SER A 20 4.37 -0.99 10.81
CA SER A 20 3.39 -0.46 11.76
C SER A 20 3.25 1.07 11.66
N VAL A 21 4.37 1.79 11.64
CA VAL A 21 4.41 3.25 11.54
C VAL A 21 4.05 3.72 10.13
N ALA A 22 4.59 3.07 9.10
CA ALA A 22 4.39 3.47 7.70
C ALA A 22 3.01 3.12 7.15
N THR A 23 2.21 2.31 7.85
CA THR A 23 0.83 2.00 7.44
C THR A 23 -0.21 2.72 8.28
N TYR A 24 0.20 3.30 9.40
CA TYR A 24 -0.68 4.10 10.23
C TYR A 24 -1.28 5.24 9.41
N GLY A 25 -2.61 5.26 9.28
CA GLY A 25 -3.31 6.30 8.54
C GLY A 25 -3.01 6.33 7.03
N ILE A 26 -2.52 5.24 6.42
CA ILE A 26 -2.11 5.24 5.01
C ILE A 26 -3.22 5.65 4.03
N LEU A 27 -4.49 5.42 4.37
CA LEU A 27 -5.63 5.90 3.57
C LEU A 27 -5.73 7.43 3.53
N LEU A 28 -5.28 8.12 4.59
CA LEU A 28 -5.36 9.58 4.71
C LEU A 28 -4.24 10.28 3.94
N TRP A 29 -3.00 9.79 4.07
CA TRP A 29 -1.83 10.45 3.50
C TRP A 29 -1.22 9.74 2.29
N GLY A 30 -1.70 8.53 1.94
CA GLY A 30 -1.12 7.70 0.89
C GLY A 30 -1.23 8.30 -0.52
N GLN A 31 -2.19 9.19 -0.75
CA GLN A 31 -2.33 9.95 -2.01
C GLN A 31 -1.26 11.05 -2.16
N SER A 32 -0.56 11.42 -1.09
CA SER A 32 0.34 12.56 -1.09
C SER A 32 1.65 12.31 -1.86
N PRO A 33 2.32 13.37 -2.37
CA PRO A 33 3.66 13.26 -2.96
C PRO A 33 4.71 12.69 -1.98
N GLY A 34 4.43 12.75 -0.67
CA GLY A 34 5.28 12.18 0.38
C GLY A 34 5.44 10.66 0.28
N LEU A 35 4.53 9.95 -0.39
CA LEU A 35 4.58 8.50 -0.55
C LEU A 35 5.90 8.03 -1.21
N GLN A 36 6.41 8.78 -2.19
CA GLN A 36 7.69 8.45 -2.84
C GLN A 36 8.87 8.54 -1.86
N LYS A 37 8.88 9.56 -0.99
CA LYS A 37 9.93 9.71 0.04
C LYS A 37 9.88 8.54 1.02
N ILE A 38 8.69 8.10 1.41
CA ILE A 38 8.48 6.94 2.28
C ILE A 38 8.93 5.65 1.58
N LEU A 39 8.67 5.47 0.28
CA LEU A 39 9.17 4.32 -0.48
C LEU A 39 10.71 4.27 -0.53
N ILE A 40 11.37 5.42 -0.67
CA ILE A 40 12.85 5.50 -0.63
C ILE A 40 13.35 5.10 0.76
N ARG A 41 12.73 5.61 1.83
CA ARG A 41 13.06 5.24 3.21
C ARG A 41 12.82 3.76 3.49
N GLN A 42 11.74 3.19 2.95
CA GLN A 42 11.44 1.77 3.06
C GLN A 42 12.56 0.91 2.47
N LYS A 43 13.03 1.24 1.26
CA LYS A 43 14.16 0.56 0.61
C LYS A 43 15.47 0.70 1.40
N ALA A 44 15.66 1.80 2.11
CA ALA A 44 16.83 2.00 2.97
C ALA A 44 16.71 1.16 4.26
N ALA A 45 15.54 1.16 4.91
CA ALA A 45 15.27 0.39 6.11
C ALA A 45 15.42 -1.12 5.86
N VAL A 46 14.82 -1.65 4.79
CA VAL A 46 14.96 -3.07 4.42
C VAL A 46 16.43 -3.44 4.20
N ARG A 47 17.23 -2.59 3.54
CA ARG A 47 18.66 -2.87 3.37
C ARG A 47 19.43 -2.86 4.68
N ALA A 48 19.13 -1.92 5.57
CA ALA A 48 19.78 -1.82 6.87
C ALA A 48 19.45 -3.01 7.77
N ILE A 49 18.18 -3.42 7.80
CA ILE A 49 17.70 -4.56 8.59
C ILE A 49 18.28 -5.87 8.06
N CYS A 50 18.27 -6.07 6.73
CA CYS A 50 18.81 -7.29 6.10
C CYS A 50 20.34 -7.33 5.97
N GLY A 51 21.07 -6.32 6.47
CA GLY A 51 22.52 -6.24 6.30
C GLY A 51 22.99 -6.22 4.83
N ALA A 52 22.13 -5.83 3.90
CA ALA A 52 22.41 -5.92 2.47
C ALA A 52 23.29 -4.77 1.97
N SER A 53 24.22 -5.08 1.07
CA SER A 53 25.06 -4.07 0.42
C SER A 53 24.23 -3.04 -0.34
N LYS A 54 24.73 -1.80 -0.43
CA LYS A 54 24.13 -0.71 -1.20
C LYS A 54 23.90 -1.08 -2.68
N ARG A 55 24.76 -1.93 -3.24
CA ARG A 55 24.67 -2.40 -4.64
C ARG A 55 23.63 -3.51 -4.84
N THR A 56 23.17 -4.16 -3.78
CA THR A 56 22.18 -5.23 -3.89
C THR A 56 20.85 -4.67 -4.36
N ARG A 57 20.24 -5.35 -5.33
CA ARG A 57 18.90 -5.03 -5.82
C ARG A 57 17.91 -5.19 -4.67
N CYS A 58 17.24 -4.10 -4.30
CA CYS A 58 16.26 -4.13 -3.21
C CYS A 58 15.03 -4.98 -3.57
N THR A 59 14.72 -5.09 -4.87
CA THR A 59 13.58 -5.86 -5.37
C THR A 59 13.68 -7.36 -5.03
N THR A 60 14.89 -7.93 -4.97
CA THR A 60 15.06 -9.33 -4.57
C THR A 60 14.73 -9.51 -3.09
N LEU A 61 15.18 -8.59 -2.23
CA LEU A 61 14.88 -8.61 -0.80
C LEU A 61 13.38 -8.51 -0.51
N PHE A 62 12.68 -7.64 -1.22
CA PHE A 62 11.22 -7.51 -1.06
C PHE A 62 10.51 -8.82 -1.41
N ARG A 63 10.99 -9.53 -2.44
CA ARG A 63 10.42 -10.83 -2.84
C ARG A 63 10.78 -11.94 -1.86
N THR A 64 12.03 -12.01 -1.39
CA THR A 64 12.47 -13.06 -0.45
C THR A 64 11.79 -12.92 0.91
N GLU A 65 11.65 -11.69 1.41
CA GLU A 65 11.03 -11.41 2.72
C GLU A 65 9.49 -11.31 2.65
N GLY A 66 8.89 -11.41 1.46
CA GLY A 66 7.45 -11.22 1.28
C GLY A 66 6.96 -9.82 1.68
N ILE A 67 7.79 -8.79 1.50
CA ILE A 67 7.48 -7.41 1.89
C ILE A 67 6.81 -6.67 0.73
N LEU A 68 5.62 -6.13 0.98
CA LEU A 68 4.94 -5.22 0.06
C LEU A 68 5.55 -3.81 0.10
N THR A 69 5.66 -3.17 -1.07
CA THR A 69 5.98 -1.74 -1.13
C THR A 69 4.89 -0.90 -0.49
N VAL A 70 5.24 0.25 0.09
CA VAL A 70 4.24 1.14 0.71
C VAL A 70 3.13 1.56 -0.27
N VAL A 71 3.48 1.65 -1.57
CA VAL A 71 2.52 1.90 -2.65
C VAL A 71 1.55 0.73 -2.80
N ALA A 72 2.05 -0.51 -2.84
CA ALA A 72 1.19 -1.69 -2.91
C ALA A 72 0.31 -1.83 -1.66
N VAL A 73 0.83 -1.49 -0.48
CA VAL A 73 0.05 -1.47 0.76
C VAL A 73 -1.05 -0.41 0.71
N PHE A 74 -0.77 0.78 0.17
CA PHE A 74 -1.79 1.81 -0.03
C PHE A 74 -2.91 1.35 -0.96
N ILE A 75 -2.56 0.76 -2.12
CA ILE A 75 -3.54 0.22 -3.07
C ILE A 75 -4.40 -0.85 -2.40
N LEU A 76 -3.77 -1.80 -1.68
CA LEU A 76 -4.47 -2.85 -0.95
C LEU A 76 -5.40 -2.26 0.12
N ALA A 77 -4.96 -1.25 0.86
CA ALA A 77 -5.77 -0.57 1.86
C ALA A 77 -6.99 0.11 1.20
N CYS A 78 -6.82 0.76 0.05
CA CYS A 78 -7.91 1.39 -0.69
C CYS A 78 -8.93 0.35 -1.14
N ILE A 79 -8.48 -0.74 -1.76
CA ILE A 79 -9.36 -1.82 -2.21
C ILE A 79 -10.12 -2.42 -1.03
N LYS A 80 -9.43 -2.72 0.08
CA LYS A 80 -10.06 -3.26 1.29
C LYS A 80 -11.09 -2.31 1.86
N HIS A 81 -10.79 -1.00 1.88
CA HIS A 81 -11.71 0.02 2.35
C HIS A 81 -13.00 0.06 1.50
N ILE A 82 -12.85 0.02 0.17
CA ILE A 82 -13.97 0.01 -0.77
C ILE A 82 -14.84 -1.24 -0.57
N ILE A 83 -14.22 -2.42 -0.47
CA ILE A 83 -14.94 -3.70 -0.31
C ILE A 83 -15.71 -3.72 1.02
N VAL A 84 -15.10 -3.27 2.11
CA VAL A 84 -15.74 -3.24 3.44
C VAL A 84 -16.88 -2.22 3.48
N ASN A 85 -16.75 -1.10 2.80
CA ASN A 85 -17.75 -0.02 2.80
C ASN A 85 -18.61 -0.02 1.54
N LYS A 86 -18.77 -1.16 0.86
CA LYS A 86 -19.45 -1.26 -0.44
C LYS A 86 -20.86 -0.67 -0.43
N THR A 87 -21.57 -0.74 0.71
CA THR A 87 -22.92 -0.19 0.89
C THR A 87 -22.98 1.34 0.98
N ARG A 88 -21.84 2.01 1.23
CA ARG A 88 -21.75 3.48 1.31
C ARG A 88 -21.44 4.14 -0.03
N PHE A 89 -21.08 3.37 -1.04
CA PHE A 89 -20.81 3.86 -2.38
C PHE A 89 -22.02 3.61 -3.26
N ASN A 90 -22.49 4.66 -3.93
CA ASN A 90 -23.58 4.54 -4.89
C ASN A 90 -23.11 3.67 -6.06
N GLN A 91 -24.00 2.81 -6.56
CA GLN A 91 -23.80 2.12 -7.83
C GLN A 91 -24.45 2.94 -8.94
N ASN A 92 -24.02 2.73 -10.18
CA ASN A 92 -24.62 3.42 -11.34
C ASN A 92 -26.14 3.16 -11.46
N ASP A 93 -26.61 2.01 -10.98
CA ASP A 93 -28.04 1.68 -10.87
C ASP A 93 -28.85 2.66 -10.00
N MET A 94 -28.21 3.25 -8.98
CA MET A 94 -28.87 4.21 -8.10
C MET A 94 -28.98 5.61 -8.71
N ILE A 95 -28.20 5.90 -9.76
CA ILE A 95 -28.16 7.21 -10.43
C ILE A 95 -29.09 7.22 -11.66
N HIS A 96 -29.19 6.09 -12.35
CA HIS A 96 -29.95 5.98 -13.60
C HIS A 96 -30.81 4.72 -13.60
N SER A 97 -32.08 4.87 -14.01
CA SER A 97 -33.10 3.82 -14.00
C SER A 97 -33.06 2.86 -15.20
N TYR A 98 -32.02 2.91 -16.03
CA TYR A 98 -31.87 2.06 -17.22
C TYR A 98 -30.70 1.09 -17.11
N GLU A 99 -30.89 -0.12 -17.62
CA GLU A 99 -29.92 -1.21 -17.59
C GLU A 99 -28.72 -0.91 -18.50
N THR A 100 -27.64 -0.39 -17.92
CA THR A 100 -26.35 -0.26 -18.62
C THR A 100 -25.45 -1.45 -18.33
N ARG A 101 -24.53 -1.77 -19.25
CA ARG A 101 -23.48 -2.79 -19.02
C ARG A 101 -22.65 -2.56 -17.75
N LYS A 102 -22.63 -1.32 -17.22
CA LYS A 102 -21.88 -0.90 -16.03
C LYS A 102 -22.78 -0.60 -14.82
N LYS A 103 -24.02 -1.10 -14.80
CA LYS A 103 -25.01 -0.86 -13.75
C LYS A 103 -24.49 -1.17 -12.33
N ASN A 104 -23.78 -2.29 -12.19
CA ASN A 104 -23.23 -2.75 -10.90
C ASN A 104 -21.87 -2.13 -10.55
N ASP A 105 -21.29 -1.31 -11.44
CA ASP A 105 -20.04 -0.61 -11.14
C ASP A 105 -20.30 0.50 -10.12
N LEU A 106 -19.28 0.76 -9.30
CA LEU A 106 -19.29 1.89 -8.37
C LEU A 106 -19.39 3.19 -9.18
N ALA A 107 -20.37 4.01 -8.83
CA ALA A 107 -20.53 5.31 -9.44
C ALA A 107 -19.41 6.23 -8.96
N LEU A 108 -18.61 6.70 -9.92
CA LEU A 108 -17.67 7.78 -9.68
C LEU A 108 -18.44 9.09 -9.80
N GLU A 109 -18.27 9.97 -8.81
CA GLU A 109 -18.80 11.34 -8.88
C GLU A 109 -18.32 11.99 -10.19
N PRO A 110 -19.22 12.42 -11.09
CA PRO A 110 -18.82 13.04 -12.33
C PRO A 110 -18.12 14.38 -12.03
N HIS A 111 -16.86 14.48 -12.43
CA HIS A 111 -16.09 15.71 -12.30
C HIS A 111 -16.76 16.81 -13.14
N ARG A 112 -17.37 17.82 -12.49
CA ARG A 112 -17.83 19.04 -13.16
C ARG A 112 -16.62 19.94 -13.38
N PRO A 113 -16.16 20.17 -14.63
CA PRO A 113 -15.19 21.22 -14.88
C PRO A 113 -15.87 22.58 -14.61
N SER A 114 -15.23 23.39 -13.76
CA SER A 114 -15.56 24.80 -13.50
C SER A 114 -15.16 25.68 -14.67
#